data_AF-A0A380G9D9-F1
#
_entry.id   AF-A0A380G9D9-F1
#
_cell.length_a   1.000
_cell.length_b   1.000
_cell.length_c   1.000
_cell.angle_alpha   90.00
_cell.angle_beta   90.00
_cell.angle_gamma   90.00
#
_symmetry.space_group_name_H-M   'P 1'
#
loop_
_entity.id
_entity.type
_entity.pdbx_description
1 polymer ?
#
loop_
_entity_poly.entity_id
_entity_poly.type
_entity_poly.pdbx_seq_one_letter_code
_entity_poly.pdbx_strand_id
1 'polypeptide(L)' 'MSNEYRDAQIVKHALQYYINRPNASELDLKREQKVLDKVTNQVKDMQENWDIKNKEER' A
#
# COMPACT_ATOMS: atom_id res chain seq x y z
N MET A 1 3.31 -17.70 2.05
CA MET A 1 2.96 -16.34 1.57
C MET A 1 3.14 -16.37 0.07
N SER A 2 2.09 -16.13 -0.73
CA SER A 2 2.29 -16.00 -2.18
C SER A 2 3.21 -14.80 -2.46
N ASN A 3 3.97 -14.85 -3.56
CA ASN A 3 4.79 -13.71 -4.00
C ASN A 3 3.93 -12.44 -4.14
N GLU A 4 2.68 -12.57 -4.58
CA GLU A 4 1.78 -11.44 -4.84
C GLU A 4 1.47 -10.63 -3.58
N TYR A 5 1.24 -11.27 -2.43
CA TYR A 5 0.97 -10.54 -1.18
C TYR A 5 2.20 -9.77 -0.71
N ARG A 6 3.38 -10.40 -0.83
CA ARG A 6 4.64 -9.76 -0.47
C ARG A 6 4.94 -8.59 -1.39
N ASP A 7 4.72 -8.75 -2.69
CA ASP A 7 4.93 -7.71 -3.68
C ASP A 7 3.96 -6.53 -3.44
N ALA A 8 2.68 -6.81 -3.16
CA ALA A 8 1.70 -5.78 -2.83
C ALA A 8 2.07 -5.00 -1.55
N GLN A 9 2.58 -5.67 -0.51
CA GLN A 9 3.07 -5.02 0.70
C GLN A 9 4.30 -4.14 0.42
N ILE A 10 5.25 -4.61 -0.40
CA ILE A 10 6.42 -3.81 -0.79
C ILE A 10 5.96 -2.55 -1.55
N VAL A 11 5.04 -2.70 -2.49
CA VAL A 11 4.49 -1.56 -3.25
C VAL A 11 3.74 -0.59 -2.34
N LYS A 12 2.91 -1.08 -1.39
CA LYS A 12 2.25 -0.25 -0.37
C LYS A 12 3.27 0.62 0.36
N HIS A 13 4.32 0.02 0.91
CA HIS A 13 5.33 0.73 1.68
C HIS A 13 6.18 1.69 0.82
N ALA A 14 6.52 1.29 -0.41
CA ALA A 14 7.23 2.15 -1.34
C ALA A 14 6.40 3.40 -1.69
N LEU A 15 5.10 3.24 -1.94
CA LEU A 15 4.20 4.36 -2.21
C LEU A 15 4.03 5.27 -0.98
N GLN A 16 3.87 4.70 0.22
CA GLN A 16 3.82 5.48 1.48
C GLN A 16 5.06 6.36 1.64
N TYR A 17 6.24 5.86 1.29
CA TYR A 17 7.46 6.67 1.31
C TYR A 17 7.47 7.72 0.19
N TYR A 18 7.11 7.32 -1.03
CA TYR A 18 7.19 8.16 -2.23
C TYR A 18 6.26 9.39 -2.19
N ILE A 19 5.07 9.27 -1.59
CA ILE A 19 4.15 10.41 -1.43
C ILE A 19 4.68 11.47 -0.45
N ASN A 20 5.63 11.11 0.42
CA ASN A 20 6.24 12.04 1.38
C ASN A 20 7.50 12.74 0.81
N ARG A 21 7.78 12.59 -0.50
CA ARG A 21 8.97 13.20 -1.12
C ARG A 21 8.86 14.74 -1.11
N PRO A 22 9.99 15.45 -0.99
CA PRO A 22 10.00 16.91 -1.12
C PRO A 22 9.65 17.33 -2.55
N ASN A 23 9.09 18.52 -2.70
CA ASN A 23 8.79 19.16 -4.01
C ASN A 23 7.78 18.40 -4.88
N ALA A 24 6.88 17.60 -4.29
CA ALA A 24 5.81 16.96 -5.03
C ALA A 24 4.68 17.96 -5.37
N SER A 25 4.14 17.85 -6.58
CA SER A 25 2.95 18.61 -7.00
C SER A 25 1.71 18.06 -6.31
N GLU A 26 0.82 18.94 -5.84
CA GLU A 26 -0.44 18.52 -5.22
C GLU A 26 -1.30 17.63 -6.13
N LEU A 27 -1.28 17.85 -7.44
CA LEU A 27 -2.02 17.04 -8.40
C LEU A 27 -1.46 15.61 -8.47
N ASP A 28 -0.14 15.49 -8.44
CA ASP A 28 0.54 14.20 -8.47
C ASP A 28 0.34 13.46 -7.15
N LEU A 29 0.45 14.15 -6.01
CA LEU A 29 0.13 13.59 -4.69
C LEU A 29 -1.30 13.05 -4.63
N LYS A 30 -2.29 13.76 -5.18
CA LYS A 30 -3.68 13.26 -5.25
C LYS A 30 -3.81 11.99 -6.08
N ARG A 31 -3.06 11.86 -7.18
CA ARG A 31 -3.07 10.65 -8.03
C ARG A 31 -2.37 9.50 -7.33
N GLU A 32 -1.23 9.76 -6.73
CA GLU A 32 -0.43 8.76 -6.01
C GLU A 32 -1.14 8.26 -4.76
N GLN A 33 -1.82 9.14 -4.02
CA GLN A 33 -2.65 8.75 -2.87
C GLN A 33 -3.77 7.79 -3.30
N LYS A 34 -4.44 8.03 -4.44
CA LYS A 34 -5.44 7.10 -4.96
C LYS A 34 -4.86 5.72 -5.28
N VAL A 35 -3.62 5.67 -5.78
CA VAL A 35 -2.93 4.40 -6.04
C VAL A 35 -2.57 3.71 -4.72
N LEU A 36 -2.08 4.46 -3.74
CA LEU A 36 -1.79 3.92 -2.40
C LEU A 36 -3.05 3.34 -1.75
N ASP A 37 -4.19 4.03 -1.85
CA ASP A 37 -5.47 3.54 -1.31
C ASP A 37 -5.89 2.22 -1.99
N LYS A 38 -5.75 2.15 -3.32
CA LYS A 38 -6.06 0.94 -4.09
C LYS A 38 -5.19 -0.26 -3.66
N VAL A 39 -3.88 -0.06 -3.54
CA VAL A 39 -2.94 -1.12 -3.12
C VAL A 39 -3.19 -1.51 -1.66
N THR A 40 -3.51 -0.55 -0.80
CA THR A 40 -3.86 -0.81 0.60
C THR A 40 -5.13 -1.67 0.70
N ASN A 41 -6.16 -1.39 -0.09
CA ASN A 41 -7.36 -2.21 -0.12
C ASN A 41 -7.08 -3.61 -0.67
N GLN A 42 -6.30 -3.74 -1.74
CA GLN A 42 -5.87 -5.04 -2.24
C GLN A 42 -5.15 -5.86 -1.16
N VAL A 43 -4.25 -5.24 -0.41
CA VAL A 43 -3.57 -5.90 0.72
C VAL A 43 -4.57 -6.36 1.79
N LYS A 44 -5.56 -5.53 2.14
CA LYS A 44 -6.62 -5.91 3.10
C LYS A 44 -7.45 -7.08 2.60
N ASP A 45 -7.89 -7.05 1.35
CA ASP A 45 -8.64 -8.15 0.73
C ASP A 45 -7.83 -9.46 0.78
N MET A 46 -6.51 -9.39 0.51
CA MET A 46 -5.64 -10.56 0.60
C MET A 46 -5.46 -11.04 2.05
N GLN A 47 -5.41 -10.12 3.03
CA GLN A 47 -5.33 -10.48 4.44
C GLN A 47 -6.58 -11.22 4.90
N GLU A 48 -7.76 -10.71 4.54
CA GLU A 48 -9.06 -11.32 4.86
C GLU A 48 -9.21 -12.69 4.18
N ASN A 49 -8.92 -12.78 2.88
CA ASN A 49 -9.08 -14.02 2.12
C ASN A 49 -8.12 -15.13 2.57
N TRP A 50 -6.92 -14.78 3.05
CA TRP A 50 -5.88 -15.75 3.43
C TRP A 50 -5.70 -15.89 4.94
N ASP A 51 -6.59 -15.29 5.75
CA ASP A 51 -6.55 -15.27 7.22
C ASP A 51 -5.17 -14.83 7.77
N ILE A 52 -4.57 -13.83 7.12
CA ILE A 52 -3.27 -13.27 7.54
C ILE A 52 -3.52 -12.24 8.63
N LYS A 53 -3.02 -12.52 9.84
CA LYS A 53 -3.07 -11.56 10.96
C LYS A 53 -2.30 -10.28 10.65
N ASN A 54 -2.96 -9.14 10.79
CA ASN A 54 -2.34 -7.84 10.63
C ASN A 54 -1.26 -7.65 11.70
N LYS A 55 -0.03 -7.35 11.28
CA LYS A 55 1.08 -7.04 12.20
C LYS A 55 1.13 -5.57 12.60
N GLU A 56 0.39 -4.70 11.91
CA GLU A 56 0.36 -3.25 12.16
C GLU A 56 -0.53 -2.84 13.36
N GLU A 57 -1.28 -3.77 13.97
CA GLU A 57 -2.11 -3.53 15.18
C GLU A 57 -1.43 -3.93 16.50
N ARG A 58 -0.10 -4.17 16.51
CA ARG A 58 0.66 -4.57 17.71
C ARG A 58 1.52 -3.45 18.27
#